data_AF-A0A9X1Y1J2-F1
#
_entry.id   AF-A0A9X1Y1J2-F1
#
_cell.length_a   1.000
_cell.length_b   1.000
_cell.length_c   1.000
_cell.angle_alpha   90.00
_cell.angle_beta   90.00
_cell.angle_gamma   90.00
#
_symmetry.space_group_name_H-M   'P 1'
#
loop_
_entity.id
_entity.type
_entity.pdbx_description
1 polymer ?
#
loop_
_entity_poly.entity_id
_entity_poly.type
_entity_poly.pdbx_seq_one_letter_code
_entity_poly.pdbx_strand_id
1 'polypeptide(L)'
;MDNDNLKQDYELLGLPENASREELEKVFDILLRKSRSRHPSPGEAEDIERKIQAYKRIVETEEQRKIAELNQKRYAKWGKLAGSAEKVDDFFRLYRAHVIIGLIAVVAIIFGTNAYLDHREEQKRLAALPPIDLSIMMVGNFMTDDQNGGVDALEQAMTAQIPGFKRVEIENVYLPPQGEAGMSTADIAYQQKAMAVIASTSPDIYITDTPTFDWLSNGGAFLSLDDVASGELKDLLTDETIVTDVSDEDNTEHVYGIKITDSTLVKDLPLGMTDMIVSLRGDTKNKDKAVQMMKEYLENIPKAAE
;
A
#
# COMPACT_ATOMS: atom_id res chain seq x y z
N MET A 1 18.98 -5.11 59.49
CA MET A 1 18.12 -5.20 60.69
C MET A 1 17.26 -6.44 60.48
N ASP A 2 16.97 -7.26 61.50
CA ASP A 2 15.79 -8.17 61.57
C ASP A 2 16.00 -9.53 62.24
N ASN A 3 17.22 -10.04 62.45
CA ASN A 3 17.34 -11.33 63.16
C ASN A 3 17.04 -11.22 64.67
N ASP A 4 17.50 -10.16 65.33
CA ASP A 4 17.23 -9.97 66.77
C ASP A 4 15.76 -9.63 67.04
N ASN A 5 15.10 -8.93 66.12
CA ASN A 5 13.67 -8.60 66.23
C ASN A 5 12.78 -9.82 65.98
N LEU A 6 13.12 -10.67 65.01
CA LEU A 6 12.40 -11.91 64.74
C LEU A 6 12.52 -12.89 65.91
N LYS A 7 13.72 -13.03 66.48
CA LYS A 7 13.95 -13.84 67.68
C LYS A 7 13.06 -13.40 68.85
N GLN A 8 13.00 -12.09 69.10
CA GLN A 8 12.10 -11.52 70.11
C GLN A 8 10.62 -11.77 69.80
N ASP A 9 10.22 -11.74 68.52
CA ASP A 9 8.85 -12.03 68.10
C ASP A 9 8.48 -13.51 68.31
N TYR A 10 9.40 -14.46 68.06
CA TYR A 10 9.19 -15.89 68.38
C TYR A 10 9.16 -16.14 69.90
N GLU A 11 10.06 -15.52 70.65
CA GLU A 11 10.07 -15.59 72.12
C GLU A 11 8.79 -15.01 72.73
N LEU A 12 8.27 -13.90 72.19
CA LEU A 12 7.00 -13.30 72.62
C LEU A 12 5.81 -14.23 72.38
N LEU A 13 5.88 -15.09 71.36
CA LEU A 13 4.88 -16.12 71.07
C LEU A 13 5.10 -17.42 71.87
N GLY A 14 6.19 -17.52 72.65
CA GLY A 14 6.56 -18.72 73.39
C GLY A 14 6.99 -19.88 72.49
N LEU A 15 7.46 -19.57 71.28
CA LEU A 15 7.90 -20.53 70.28
C LEU A 15 9.42 -20.49 70.12
N PRO A 16 10.07 -21.63 69.83
CA PRO A 16 11.47 -21.62 69.43
C PRO A 16 11.63 -20.94 68.05
N GLU A 17 12.80 -20.35 67.79
CA GLU A 17 13.10 -19.63 66.54
C GLU A 17 12.95 -20.48 65.26
N ASN A 18 12.98 -21.81 65.39
CA ASN A 18 12.82 -22.77 64.30
C ASN A 18 11.43 -23.45 64.30
N ALA A 19 10.44 -22.88 65.00
CA ALA A 19 9.09 -23.41 65.01
C ALA A 19 8.53 -23.53 63.59
N SER A 20 7.82 -24.63 63.34
CA SER A 20 7.19 -24.88 62.05
C SER A 20 6.03 -23.91 61.81
N ARG A 21 5.68 -23.72 60.53
CA ARG A 21 4.54 -22.89 60.13
C ARG A 21 3.24 -23.34 60.80
N GLU A 22 3.05 -24.65 60.94
CA GLU A 22 1.89 -25.23 61.61
C GLU A 22 1.84 -24.92 63.10
N GLU A 23 2.98 -24.84 63.79
CA GLU A 23 3.06 -24.46 65.21
C GLU A 23 2.75 -22.97 65.39
N LEU A 24 3.26 -22.12 64.49
CA LEU A 24 2.97 -20.69 64.47
C LEU A 24 1.47 -20.41 64.26
N GLU A 25 0.84 -21.13 63.33
CA GLU A 25 -0.60 -21.03 63.05
C GLU A 25 -1.46 -21.52 64.23
N LYS A 26 -1.07 -22.62 64.90
CA LYS A 26 -1.76 -23.10 66.12
C LYS A 26 -1.75 -22.07 67.24
N VAL A 27 -0.61 -21.40 67.47
CA VAL A 27 -0.51 -20.33 68.48
C VAL A 27 -1.38 -19.13 68.08
N PHE A 28 -1.37 -18.75 66.81
CA PHE A 28 -2.21 -17.67 66.29
C PHE A 28 -3.71 -17.95 66.45
N ASP A 29 -4.16 -19.18 66.17
CA ASP A 29 -5.57 -19.59 66.36
C ASP A 29 -6.01 -19.50 67.82
N ILE A 30 -5.14 -19.88 68.75
CA ILE A 30 -5.37 -19.75 70.19
C ILE A 30 -5.47 -18.27 70.58
N LEU A 31 -4.59 -17.41 70.06
CA LEU A 31 -4.61 -15.97 70.30
C LEU A 31 -5.87 -15.30 69.75
N LEU A 32 -6.33 -15.69 68.56
CA LEU A 32 -7.59 -15.22 67.98
C LEU A 32 -8.81 -15.67 68.78
N ARG A 33 -8.79 -16.90 69.30
CA ARG A 33 -9.86 -17.40 70.17
C ARG A 33 -9.89 -16.65 71.51
N LYS A 34 -8.72 -16.34 72.08
CA LYS A 34 -8.59 -15.57 73.32
C LYS A 34 -9.01 -14.11 73.13
N SER A 35 -8.66 -13.49 72.00
CA SER A 35 -9.05 -12.11 71.68
C SER A 35 -10.57 -11.94 71.52
N ARG A 36 -11.26 -12.98 71.06
CA ARG A 36 -12.72 -13.01 70.89
C ARG A 36 -13.52 -13.38 72.15
N SER A 37 -12.85 -13.68 73.27
CA SER A 37 -13.53 -13.99 74.53
C SER A 37 -14.21 -12.75 75.14
N ARG A 38 -15.37 -12.92 75.80
CA ARG A 38 -16.11 -11.78 76.39
C ARG A 38 -15.45 -11.35 77.69
N HIS A 39 -14.83 -10.16 77.66
CA HIS A 39 -14.12 -9.44 78.73
C HIS A 39 -12.70 -9.92 79.07
N PRO A 40 -11.72 -9.76 78.15
CA PRO A 40 -10.32 -9.72 78.53
C PRO A 40 -10.07 -8.50 79.44
N SER A 41 -9.21 -8.66 80.44
CA SER A 41 -8.70 -7.52 81.20
C SER A 41 -7.88 -6.60 80.27
N PRO A 42 -7.79 -5.28 80.52
CA PRO A 42 -7.06 -4.35 79.66
C PRO A 42 -5.62 -4.79 79.36
N GLY A 43 -4.92 -5.35 80.35
CA GLY A 43 -3.56 -5.87 80.18
C GLY A 43 -3.48 -7.15 79.34
N GLU A 44 -4.50 -8.01 79.39
CA GLU A 44 -4.57 -9.20 78.53
C GLU A 44 -4.89 -8.86 77.08
N ALA A 45 -5.74 -7.86 76.84
CA ALA A 45 -6.05 -7.39 75.50
C ALA A 45 -4.79 -6.84 74.79
N GLU A 46 -3.99 -6.04 75.51
CA GLU A 46 -2.75 -5.47 74.99
C GLU A 46 -1.68 -6.54 74.72
N ASP A 47 -1.54 -7.54 75.59
CA ASP A 47 -0.62 -8.69 75.38
C ASP A 47 -1.01 -9.50 74.13
N ILE A 48 -2.31 -9.76 73.94
CA ILE A 48 -2.81 -10.48 72.76
C ILE A 48 -2.54 -9.68 71.48
N GLU A 49 -2.76 -8.37 71.49
CA GLU A 49 -2.49 -7.51 70.34
C GLU A 49 -1.00 -7.51 69.96
N ARG A 50 -0.10 -7.38 70.95
CA ARG A 50 1.35 -7.44 70.73
C ARG A 50 1.76 -8.78 70.10
N LYS A 51 1.21 -9.89 70.57
CA LYS A 51 1.46 -11.23 70.00
C LYS A 51 0.93 -11.37 68.58
N ILE A 52 -0.24 -10.81 68.27
CA ILE A 52 -0.77 -10.80 66.89
C ILE A 52 0.13 -10.00 65.95
N GLN A 53 0.70 -8.87 66.41
CA GLN A 53 1.63 -8.08 65.61
C GLN A 53 2.96 -8.82 65.39
N ALA A 54 3.47 -9.51 66.40
CA ALA A 54 4.66 -10.36 66.26
C ALA A 54 4.43 -11.49 65.25
N TYR A 55 3.27 -12.16 65.28
CA TYR A 55 2.88 -13.14 64.26
C TYR A 55 2.90 -12.53 62.86
N LYS A 56 2.25 -11.38 62.64
CA LYS A 56 2.21 -10.72 61.33
C LYS A 56 3.62 -10.42 60.81
N ARG A 57 4.51 -9.92 61.68
CA ARG A 57 5.88 -9.60 61.29
C ARG A 57 6.68 -10.85 60.91
N ILE A 58 6.54 -11.94 61.65
CA ILE A 58 7.16 -13.22 61.33
C ILE A 58 6.70 -13.70 59.95
N VAL A 59 5.38 -13.76 59.74
CA VAL A 59 4.80 -14.23 58.47
C VAL A 59 5.22 -13.36 57.28
N GLU A 60 5.15 -12.04 57.43
CA GLU A 60 5.56 -11.11 56.37
C GLU A 60 7.05 -11.27 56.02
N THR A 61 7.90 -11.47 57.02
CA THR A 61 9.34 -11.67 56.79
C THR A 61 9.63 -13.03 56.14
N GLU A 62 8.94 -14.10 56.54
CA GLU A 62 9.02 -15.41 55.89
C GLU A 62 8.59 -15.35 54.42
N GLU A 63 7.47 -14.68 54.14
CA GLU A 63 6.94 -14.50 52.78
C GLU A 63 7.89 -13.67 51.92
N GLN A 64 8.43 -12.56 52.44
CA GLN A 64 9.42 -11.74 51.74
C GLN A 64 10.70 -12.55 51.43
N ARG A 65 11.18 -13.37 52.39
CA ARG A 65 12.33 -14.27 52.16
C ARG A 65 12.05 -15.30 51.07
N LYS A 66 10.85 -15.90 51.08
CA LYS A 66 10.44 -16.89 50.07
C LYS A 66 10.29 -16.27 48.68
N ILE A 67 9.73 -15.07 48.58
CA ILE A 67 9.63 -14.32 47.31
C ILE A 67 11.02 -13.96 46.80
N ALA A 68 11.91 -13.47 47.67
CA ALA A 68 13.29 -13.15 47.31
C ALA A 68 14.07 -14.39 46.82
N GLU A 69 13.89 -15.54 47.47
CA GLU A 69 14.51 -16.80 47.04
C GLU A 69 13.96 -17.27 45.68
N LEU A 70 12.65 -17.17 45.45
CA LEU A 70 12.02 -17.51 44.17
C LEU A 70 12.48 -16.58 43.04
N ASN A 71 12.60 -15.27 43.31
CA ASN A 71 13.11 -14.29 42.34
C ASN A 71 14.59 -14.57 42.06
N GLN A 72 15.41 -14.85 43.08
CA GLN A 72 16.81 -15.22 42.90
C GLN A 72 16.95 -16.48 42.04
N LYS A 73 16.14 -17.52 42.27
CA LYS A 73 16.13 -18.73 41.43
C LYS A 73 15.69 -18.44 39.99
N ARG A 74 14.66 -17.62 39.80
CA ARG A 74 14.13 -17.24 38.48
C ARG A 74 15.15 -16.43 37.65
N TYR A 75 15.90 -15.55 38.30
CA TYR A 75 16.87 -14.67 37.65
C TYR A 75 18.34 -15.09 37.81
N ALA A 76 18.64 -16.21 38.48
CA ALA A 76 20.00 -16.74 38.69
C ALA A 76 20.79 -16.89 37.38
N LYS A 77 20.10 -17.24 36.29
CA LYS A 77 20.68 -17.36 34.94
C LYS A 77 21.28 -16.05 34.39
N TRP A 78 20.88 -14.90 34.93
CA TRP A 78 21.36 -13.58 34.50
C TRP A 78 22.53 -13.05 35.36
N GLY A 79 22.98 -13.79 36.39
CA GLY A 79 24.16 -13.46 37.19
C GLY A 79 24.14 -12.02 37.73
N LYS A 80 25.13 -11.21 37.36
CA LYS A 80 25.24 -9.79 37.77
C LYS A 80 24.11 -8.89 37.23
N LEU A 81 23.35 -9.35 36.25
CA LEU A 81 22.25 -8.63 35.64
C LEU A 81 20.88 -9.05 36.21
N ALA A 82 20.84 -9.92 37.22
CA ALA A 82 19.58 -10.41 37.81
C ALA A 82 18.64 -9.27 38.24
N GLY A 83 19.17 -8.23 38.90
CA GLY A 83 18.37 -7.06 39.31
C GLY A 83 17.89 -6.18 38.15
N SER A 84 18.63 -6.14 37.03
CA SER A 84 18.19 -5.44 35.81
C SER A 84 17.14 -6.27 35.05
N ALA A 85 17.32 -7.59 34.99
CA ALA A 85 16.39 -8.51 34.35
C ALA A 85 15.02 -8.51 35.06
N GLU A 86 15.00 -8.48 36.39
CA GLU A 86 13.77 -8.36 37.18
C GLU A 86 13.01 -7.06 36.87
N LYS A 87 13.72 -5.92 36.84
CA LYS A 87 13.12 -4.62 36.52
C LYS A 87 12.59 -4.54 35.09
N VAL A 88 13.28 -5.16 34.14
CA VAL A 88 12.86 -5.20 32.74
C VAL A 88 11.63 -6.10 32.59
N ASP A 89 11.60 -7.27 33.23
CA ASP A 89 10.42 -8.14 33.24
C ASP A 89 9.21 -7.46 33.87
N ASP A 90 9.41 -6.76 34.99
CA ASP A 90 8.37 -5.97 35.63
C ASP A 90 7.89 -4.81 34.74
N PHE A 91 8.79 -4.14 34.03
CA PHE A 91 8.46 -3.09 33.06
C PHE A 91 7.62 -3.64 31.91
N PHE A 92 8.02 -4.73 31.28
CA PHE A 92 7.23 -5.35 30.22
C PHE A 92 5.90 -5.90 30.74
N ARG A 93 5.86 -6.46 31.96
CA ARG A 93 4.61 -6.94 32.59
C ARG A 93 3.62 -5.79 32.82
N LEU A 94 4.08 -4.64 33.29
CA LEU A 94 3.25 -3.48 33.59
C LEU A 94 2.87 -2.68 32.34
N TYR A 95 3.80 -2.53 31.38
CA TYR A 95 3.66 -1.63 30.23
C TYR A 95 3.52 -2.34 28.87
N ARG A 96 3.25 -3.65 28.83
CA ARG A 96 3.13 -4.44 27.58
C ARG A 96 2.33 -3.75 26.47
N ALA A 97 1.20 -3.14 26.81
CA ALA A 97 0.32 -2.49 25.83
C ALA A 97 0.94 -1.20 25.27
N HIS A 98 1.59 -0.40 26.11
CA HIS A 98 2.26 0.84 25.70
C HIS A 98 3.48 0.55 24.81
N VAL A 99 4.20 -0.54 25.06
CA VAL A 99 5.31 -0.98 24.20
C VAL A 99 4.81 -1.34 22.81
N ILE A 100 3.71 -2.10 22.70
CA ILE A 100 3.12 -2.49 21.42
C ILE A 100 2.64 -1.25 20.66
N ILE A 101 1.94 -0.33 21.33
CA ILE A 101 1.46 0.92 20.72
C ILE A 101 2.64 1.79 20.27
N GLY A 102 3.69 1.90 21.09
CA GLY A 102 4.90 2.64 20.74
C GLY A 102 5.60 2.05 19.52
N LEU A 103 5.70 0.72 19.44
CA LEU A 103 6.28 0.04 18.27
C LEU A 103 5.47 0.31 17.00
N ILE A 104 4.14 0.20 17.07
CA ILE A 104 3.25 0.51 15.95
C ILE A 104 3.40 1.97 15.53
N ALA A 105 3.48 2.90 16.47
CA ALA A 105 3.68 4.32 16.19
C ALA A 105 5.02 4.58 15.48
N VAL A 106 6.11 3.95 15.92
CA VAL A 106 7.42 4.06 15.26
C VAL A 106 7.36 3.52 13.82
N VAL A 107 6.74 2.36 13.63
CA VAL A 107 6.53 1.77 12.30
C VAL A 107 5.72 2.72 11.40
N ALA A 108 4.61 3.26 11.91
CA ALA A 108 3.77 4.21 11.18
C ALA A 108 4.51 5.51 10.83
N ILE A 109 5.38 6.01 11.72
CA ILE A 109 6.20 7.20 11.45
C ILE A 109 7.22 6.91 10.34
N ILE A 110 7.88 5.75 10.36
CA ILE A 110 8.86 5.36 9.33
C ILE A 110 8.17 5.27 7.96
N PHE A 111 7.08 4.50 7.87
CA PHE A 111 6.34 4.35 6.62
C PHE A 111 5.70 5.67 6.17
N GLY A 112 5.13 6.44 7.10
CA GLY A 112 4.53 7.74 6.82
C GLY A 112 5.54 8.77 6.33
N THR A 113 6.76 8.80 6.88
CA THR A 113 7.82 9.71 6.44
C THR A 113 8.33 9.34 5.04
N ASN A 114 8.53 8.04 4.77
CA ASN A 114 8.93 7.58 3.44
C ASN A 114 7.86 7.90 2.40
N ALA A 115 6.59 7.60 2.68
CA ALA A 115 5.48 7.93 1.79
C ALA A 115 5.35 9.44 1.55
N TYR A 116 5.59 10.25 2.58
CA TYR A 116 5.54 11.72 2.46
C TYR A 116 6.69 12.28 1.62
N LEU A 117 7.91 11.76 1.77
CA LEU A 117 9.07 12.18 0.97
C LEU A 117 8.91 11.78 -0.49
N ASP A 118 8.53 10.53 -0.75
CA ASP A 118 8.35 9.97 -2.08
C ASP A 118 7.25 10.72 -2.85
N HIS A 119 6.11 10.97 -2.20
CA HIS A 119 5.01 11.74 -2.81
C HIS A 119 5.40 13.20 -3.10
N ARG A 120 6.30 13.80 -2.31
CA ARG A 120 6.74 15.19 -2.54
C ARG A 120 7.79 15.29 -3.65
N GLU A 121 8.67 14.30 -3.78
CA GLU A 121 9.61 14.23 -4.89
C GLU A 121 8.90 13.93 -6.20
N GLU A 122 7.94 13.02 -6.18
CA GLU A 122 7.06 12.73 -7.30
C GLU A 122 6.23 13.96 -7.70
N GLN A 123 5.60 14.66 -6.76
CA GLN A 123 4.85 15.89 -7.07
C GLN A 123 5.75 17.00 -7.62
N LYS A 124 7.00 17.14 -7.13
CA LYS A 124 7.95 18.10 -7.69
C LYS A 124 8.42 17.71 -9.08
N ARG A 125 8.61 16.42 -9.34
CA ARG A 125 8.92 15.88 -10.68
C ARG A 125 7.76 16.19 -11.62
N LEU A 126 6.53 15.81 -11.25
CA LEU A 126 5.30 16.03 -12.03
C LEU A 126 5.03 17.52 -12.27
N ALA A 127 5.22 18.39 -11.26
CA ALA A 127 5.04 19.84 -11.41
C ALA A 127 6.16 20.53 -12.21
N ALA A 128 7.32 19.88 -12.37
CA ALA A 128 8.41 20.34 -13.21
C ALA A 128 8.34 19.79 -14.65
N LEU A 129 7.43 18.85 -14.93
CA LEU A 129 7.23 18.35 -16.29
C LEU A 129 6.67 19.48 -17.17
N PRO A 130 7.13 19.58 -18.43
CA PRO A 130 6.53 20.49 -19.38
C PRO A 130 5.03 20.17 -19.56
N PRO A 131 4.21 21.16 -19.97
CA PRO A 131 2.79 20.94 -20.21
C PRO A 131 2.60 19.80 -21.22
N ILE A 132 1.59 18.97 -21.00
CA ILE A 132 1.21 17.90 -21.93
C ILE A 132 0.74 18.57 -23.23
N ASP A 133 1.39 18.19 -24.32
CA ASP A 133 0.98 18.64 -25.65
C ASP A 133 -0.14 17.77 -26.20
N LEU A 134 -0.12 16.48 -25.89
CA LEU A 134 -1.08 15.52 -26.39
C LEU A 134 -1.24 14.35 -25.43
N SER A 135 -2.48 14.01 -25.08
CA SER A 135 -2.82 12.79 -24.34
C SER A 135 -3.32 11.72 -25.29
N ILE A 136 -2.71 10.54 -25.24
CA ILE A 136 -2.99 9.41 -26.13
C ILE A 136 -3.44 8.23 -25.28
N MET A 137 -4.54 7.60 -25.67
CA MET A 137 -4.89 6.28 -25.15
C MET A 137 -4.62 5.24 -26.23
N MET A 138 -3.70 4.33 -25.94
CA MET A 138 -3.41 3.19 -26.80
C MET A 138 -4.26 2.02 -26.33
N VAL A 139 -5.12 1.48 -27.19
CA VAL A 139 -6.01 0.36 -26.84
C VAL A 139 -5.85 -0.73 -27.88
N GLY A 140 -5.47 -1.93 -27.44
CA GLY A 140 -5.25 -3.05 -28.35
C GLY A 140 -4.08 -3.92 -27.90
N ASN A 141 -3.58 -4.73 -28.83
CA ASN A 141 -2.47 -5.64 -28.58
C ASN A 141 -1.09 -4.93 -28.64
N PHE A 142 -0.96 -3.81 -27.91
CA PHE A 142 0.28 -3.05 -27.81
C PHE A 142 1.07 -3.46 -26.57
N MET A 143 2.10 -4.29 -26.78
CA MET A 143 3.01 -4.68 -25.71
C MET A 143 4.22 -3.75 -25.68
N THR A 144 4.45 -3.12 -24.53
CA THR A 144 5.67 -2.37 -24.22
C THR A 144 6.69 -3.27 -23.54
N ASP A 145 7.97 -2.94 -23.70
CA ASP A 145 9.04 -3.64 -22.97
C ASP A 145 9.27 -2.99 -21.60
N ASP A 146 8.64 -3.54 -20.57
CA ASP A 146 8.76 -3.06 -19.18
C ASP A 146 10.20 -3.10 -18.65
N GLN A 147 11.08 -3.95 -19.20
CA GLN A 147 12.49 -3.99 -18.79
C GLN A 147 13.30 -2.84 -19.39
N ASN A 148 12.84 -2.28 -20.51
CA ASN A 148 13.46 -1.18 -21.24
C ASN A 148 12.66 0.12 -21.13
N GLY A 149 12.01 0.35 -19.99
CA GLY A 149 11.34 1.61 -19.66
C GLY A 149 9.85 1.67 -19.99
N GLY A 150 9.27 0.59 -20.54
CA GLY A 150 7.82 0.44 -20.70
C GLY A 150 7.16 1.62 -21.43
N VAL A 151 6.06 2.11 -20.87
CA VAL A 151 5.28 3.23 -21.42
C VAL A 151 6.09 4.55 -21.40
N ASP A 152 6.92 4.80 -20.39
CA ASP A 152 7.73 6.04 -20.33
C ASP A 152 8.72 6.14 -21.50
N ALA A 153 9.31 5.02 -21.92
CA ALA A 153 10.18 4.97 -23.09
C ALA A 153 9.40 5.24 -24.38
N LEU A 154 8.16 4.74 -24.46
CA LEU A 154 7.26 4.99 -25.58
C LEU A 154 6.83 6.47 -25.66
N GLU A 155 6.47 7.09 -24.53
CA GLU A 155 6.16 8.51 -24.45
C GLU A 155 7.32 9.38 -24.95
N GLN A 156 8.54 9.06 -24.53
CA GLN A 156 9.75 9.77 -24.96
C GLN A 156 10.01 9.59 -26.45
N ALA A 157 9.87 8.36 -26.97
CA ALA A 157 10.06 8.08 -28.38
C ALA A 157 9.04 8.85 -29.25
N MET A 158 7.76 8.79 -28.91
CA MET A 158 6.71 9.52 -29.64
C MET A 158 6.87 11.04 -29.53
N THR A 159 7.24 11.56 -28.36
CA THR A 159 7.52 13.00 -28.18
C THR A 159 8.68 13.46 -29.05
N ALA A 160 9.75 12.66 -29.15
CA ALA A 160 10.93 12.99 -29.95
C ALA A 160 10.69 12.96 -31.47
N GLN A 161 9.68 12.21 -31.92
CA GLN A 161 9.33 12.09 -33.33
C GLN A 161 8.56 13.31 -33.87
N ILE A 162 7.90 14.08 -33.00
CA ILE A 162 7.03 15.18 -33.43
C ILE A 162 7.67 16.53 -33.10
N PRO A 163 8.10 17.31 -34.11
CA PRO A 163 8.73 18.60 -33.88
C PRO A 163 7.84 19.57 -33.08
N GLY A 164 8.42 20.15 -32.02
CA GLY A 164 7.75 21.15 -31.18
C GLY A 164 6.94 20.57 -30.02
N PHE A 165 6.76 19.25 -29.97
CA PHE A 165 6.16 18.59 -28.81
C PHE A 165 7.19 18.51 -27.67
N LYS A 166 6.72 18.77 -26.45
CA LYS A 166 7.48 18.73 -25.21
C LYS A 166 7.12 17.53 -24.36
N ARG A 167 5.86 17.08 -24.42
CA ARG A 167 5.41 15.90 -23.70
C ARG A 167 4.14 15.30 -24.34
N VAL A 168 4.24 14.03 -24.69
CA VAL A 168 3.11 13.14 -24.95
C VAL A 168 2.87 12.31 -23.68
N GLU A 169 1.60 12.12 -23.31
CA GLU A 169 1.20 11.22 -22.23
C GLU A 169 0.44 10.04 -22.82
N ILE A 170 0.81 8.82 -22.43
CA ILE A 170 0.25 7.59 -23.00
C ILE A 170 -0.35 6.73 -21.88
N GLU A 171 -1.64 6.44 -22.01
CA GLU A 171 -2.30 5.38 -21.24
C GLU A 171 -2.39 4.14 -22.14
N ASN A 172 -1.61 3.09 -21.83
CA ASN A 172 -1.65 1.83 -22.58
C ASN A 172 -2.63 0.83 -21.96
N VAL A 173 -3.69 0.51 -22.70
CA VAL A 173 -4.74 -0.44 -22.34
C VAL A 173 -4.61 -1.69 -23.18
N TYR A 174 -3.88 -2.67 -22.64
CA TYR A 174 -3.66 -3.94 -23.32
C TYR A 174 -4.96 -4.75 -23.48
N LEU A 175 -5.24 -5.15 -24.71
CA LEU A 175 -6.25 -6.15 -25.07
C LEU A 175 -5.57 -7.33 -25.78
N PRO A 176 -5.77 -8.57 -25.31
CA PRO A 176 -5.22 -9.73 -25.97
C PRO A 176 -5.83 -9.90 -27.37
N PRO A 177 -5.06 -10.43 -28.34
CA PRO A 177 -5.57 -10.66 -29.69
C PRO A 177 -6.77 -11.62 -29.63
N GLN A 178 -7.87 -11.22 -30.25
CA GLN A 178 -9.07 -12.06 -30.30
C GLN A 178 -8.80 -13.24 -31.25
N GLY A 179 -8.62 -14.43 -30.68
CA GLY A 179 -8.42 -15.66 -31.44
C GLY A 179 -9.73 -16.28 -31.92
N GLU A 180 -9.66 -17.10 -32.98
CA GLU A 180 -10.80 -17.82 -33.56
C GLU A 180 -11.47 -18.83 -32.59
N ALA A 181 -10.81 -19.17 -31.47
CA ALA A 181 -11.28 -20.18 -30.51
C ALA A 181 -12.35 -19.67 -29.51
N GLY A 182 -12.84 -18.43 -29.68
CA GLY A 182 -13.84 -17.81 -28.82
C GLY A 182 -13.26 -17.11 -27.59
N MET A 183 -14.06 -16.23 -27.00
CA MET A 183 -13.65 -15.35 -25.91
C MET A 183 -13.57 -16.11 -24.57
N SER A 184 -12.40 -16.11 -23.94
CA SER A 184 -12.22 -16.70 -22.62
C SER A 184 -12.77 -15.79 -21.51
N THR A 185 -12.94 -16.34 -20.30
CA THR A 185 -13.31 -15.52 -19.13
C THR A 185 -12.27 -14.46 -18.80
N ALA A 186 -11.00 -14.70 -19.12
CA ALA A 186 -9.94 -13.70 -18.97
C ALA A 186 -10.10 -12.56 -19.97
N ASP A 187 -10.45 -12.87 -21.23
CA ASP A 187 -10.65 -11.86 -22.27
C ASP A 187 -11.83 -10.92 -21.94
N ILE A 188 -12.91 -11.47 -21.39
CA ILE A 188 -14.05 -10.68 -20.88
C ILE A 188 -13.57 -9.72 -19.78
N ALA A 189 -12.72 -10.18 -18.86
CA ALA A 189 -12.20 -9.34 -17.78
C ALA A 189 -11.29 -8.22 -18.32
N TYR A 190 -10.45 -8.49 -19.32
CA TYR A 190 -9.64 -7.46 -20.00
C TYR A 190 -10.53 -6.42 -20.68
N GLN A 191 -11.55 -6.83 -21.42
CA GLN A 191 -12.48 -5.90 -22.06
C GLN A 191 -13.26 -5.06 -21.05
N GLN A 192 -13.74 -5.65 -19.95
CA GLN A 192 -14.42 -4.91 -18.88
C GLN A 192 -13.51 -3.86 -18.24
N LYS A 193 -12.24 -4.22 -17.99
CA LYS A 193 -11.24 -3.27 -17.50
C LYS A 193 -10.99 -2.16 -18.51
N ALA A 194 -10.81 -2.49 -19.79
CA ALA A 194 -10.59 -1.52 -20.85
C ALA A 194 -11.75 -0.54 -20.95
N MET A 195 -12.99 -1.02 -20.96
CA MET A 195 -14.20 -0.19 -20.99
C MET A 195 -14.28 0.75 -19.78
N ALA A 196 -13.93 0.28 -18.58
CA ALA A 196 -13.89 1.13 -17.39
C ALA A 196 -12.86 2.26 -17.51
N VAL A 197 -11.66 1.97 -18.04
CA VAL A 197 -10.59 2.96 -18.26
C VAL A 197 -11.00 3.95 -19.35
N ILE A 198 -11.49 3.48 -20.49
CA ILE A 198 -11.99 4.33 -21.60
C ILE A 198 -13.09 5.27 -21.10
N ALA A 199 -14.02 4.80 -20.27
CA ALA A 199 -15.11 5.61 -19.74
C ALA A 199 -14.64 6.66 -18.71
N SER A 200 -13.54 6.41 -18.01
CA SER A 200 -13.01 7.29 -16.96
C SER A 200 -11.99 8.32 -17.44
N THR A 201 -11.39 8.09 -18.60
CA THR A 201 -10.28 8.89 -19.12
C THR A 201 -10.75 9.72 -20.31
N SER A 202 -10.08 10.85 -20.54
CA SER A 202 -10.38 11.78 -21.64
C SER A 202 -9.14 12.09 -22.47
N PRO A 203 -8.63 11.12 -23.27
CA PRO A 203 -7.49 11.35 -24.13
C PRO A 203 -7.88 12.27 -25.30
N ASP A 204 -6.89 12.93 -25.91
CA ASP A 204 -7.11 13.69 -27.14
C ASP A 204 -7.23 12.77 -28.36
N ILE A 205 -6.49 11.65 -28.34
CA ILE A 205 -6.38 10.67 -29.43
C ILE A 205 -6.53 9.24 -28.89
N TYR A 206 -7.16 8.38 -29.69
CA TYR A 206 -7.04 6.93 -29.56
C TYR A 206 -6.08 6.38 -30.62
N ILE A 207 -5.21 5.47 -30.21
CA ILE A 207 -4.44 4.62 -31.12
C ILE A 207 -4.88 3.18 -30.90
N THR A 208 -5.40 2.56 -31.95
CA THR A 208 -5.99 1.23 -31.89
C THR A 208 -5.39 0.31 -32.94
N ASP A 209 -5.35 -0.99 -32.66
CA ASP A 209 -5.23 -1.99 -33.71
C ASP A 209 -6.57 -2.14 -34.45
N THR A 210 -6.55 -2.81 -35.61
CA THR A 210 -7.76 -2.98 -36.45
C THR A 210 -8.94 -3.58 -35.66
N PRO A 211 -8.81 -4.71 -34.92
CA PRO A 211 -9.94 -5.28 -34.18
C PRO A 211 -10.51 -4.34 -33.09
N THR A 212 -9.64 -3.55 -32.45
CA THR A 212 -10.07 -2.62 -31.41
C THR A 212 -10.74 -1.39 -32.01
N PHE A 213 -10.27 -0.91 -33.17
CA PHE A 213 -10.94 0.17 -33.91
C PHE A 213 -12.38 -0.21 -34.21
N ASP A 214 -12.61 -1.37 -34.83
CA ASP A 214 -13.96 -1.85 -35.18
C ASP A 214 -14.86 -1.95 -33.94
N TRP A 215 -14.31 -2.40 -32.81
CA TRP A 215 -15.06 -2.48 -31.55
C TRP A 215 -15.46 -1.12 -30.98
N LEU A 216 -14.57 -0.14 -31.01
CA LEU A 216 -14.80 1.19 -30.44
C LEU A 216 -15.59 2.13 -31.35
N SER A 217 -15.43 1.98 -32.67
CA SER A 217 -16.09 2.80 -33.66
C SER A 217 -17.62 2.60 -33.61
N ASN A 218 -18.07 1.35 -33.49
CA ASN A 218 -19.47 0.98 -33.21
C ASN A 218 -20.05 1.58 -31.90
N GLY A 219 -19.19 2.11 -31.01
CA GLY A 219 -19.60 2.74 -29.76
C GLY A 219 -19.71 4.27 -29.84
N GLY A 220 -19.50 4.89 -31.01
CA GLY A 220 -19.51 6.35 -31.17
C GLY A 220 -18.34 7.04 -30.47
N ALA A 221 -17.22 6.35 -30.25
CA ALA A 221 -16.08 6.88 -29.50
C ALA A 221 -15.25 7.93 -30.28
N PHE A 222 -15.39 7.94 -31.61
CA PHE A 222 -14.51 8.69 -32.51
C PHE A 222 -15.22 9.89 -33.15
N LEU A 223 -14.46 10.99 -33.32
CA LEU A 223 -14.87 12.14 -34.09
C LEU A 223 -14.68 11.85 -35.59
N SER A 224 -15.65 12.23 -36.42
CA SER A 224 -15.45 12.21 -37.88
C SER A 224 -14.27 13.10 -38.28
N LEU A 225 -13.40 12.55 -39.12
CA LEU A 225 -12.21 13.16 -39.67
C LEU A 225 -12.43 13.69 -41.08
N ASP A 226 -13.65 13.70 -41.61
CA ASP A 226 -13.92 14.11 -43.01
C ASP A 226 -13.39 15.50 -43.34
N ASP A 227 -13.57 16.47 -42.44
CA ASP A 227 -13.04 17.84 -42.62
C ASP A 227 -11.50 17.85 -42.69
N VAL A 228 -10.86 16.99 -41.90
CA VAL A 228 -9.40 16.87 -41.82
C VAL A 228 -8.88 16.14 -43.06
N ALA A 229 -9.56 15.06 -43.46
CA ALA A 229 -9.21 14.21 -44.59
C ALA A 229 -9.44 14.92 -45.93
N SER A 230 -10.49 15.74 -46.04
CA SER A 230 -10.74 16.56 -47.23
C SER A 230 -9.97 17.89 -47.24
N GLY A 231 -9.39 18.27 -46.09
CA GLY A 231 -8.65 19.51 -45.87
C GLY A 231 -7.14 19.28 -45.75
N GLU A 232 -6.61 19.44 -44.53
CA GLU A 232 -5.17 19.52 -44.25
C GLU A 232 -4.40 18.24 -44.61
N LEU A 233 -5.02 17.07 -44.47
CA LEU A 233 -4.35 15.79 -44.74
C LEU A 233 -4.58 15.26 -46.15
N LYS A 234 -5.41 15.91 -46.96
CA LYS A 234 -5.90 15.39 -48.26
C LYS A 234 -4.79 14.88 -49.18
N ASP A 235 -3.69 15.62 -49.30
CA ASP A 235 -2.61 15.29 -50.23
C ASP A 235 -1.68 14.17 -49.72
N LEU A 236 -1.85 13.77 -48.46
CA LEU A 236 -1.07 12.71 -47.80
C LEU A 236 -1.86 11.41 -47.67
N LEU A 237 -3.18 11.45 -47.81
CA LEU A 237 -4.05 10.29 -47.64
C LEU A 237 -4.17 9.49 -48.94
N THR A 238 -4.17 8.17 -48.77
CA THR A 238 -4.51 7.18 -49.79
C THR A 238 -5.66 6.31 -49.28
N ASP A 239 -6.31 5.57 -50.19
CA ASP A 239 -7.36 4.60 -49.85
C ASP A 239 -6.89 3.55 -48.82
N GLU A 240 -5.58 3.28 -48.73
CA GLU A 240 -5.00 2.32 -47.78
C GLU A 240 -4.80 2.92 -46.37
N THR A 241 -4.71 4.25 -46.27
CA THR A 241 -4.53 4.97 -45.00
C THR A 241 -5.85 5.41 -44.38
N ILE A 242 -6.92 5.48 -45.16
CA ILE A 242 -8.23 5.92 -44.69
C ILE A 242 -8.97 4.73 -44.09
N VAL A 243 -9.48 4.90 -42.87
CA VAL A 243 -10.34 3.93 -42.20
C VAL A 243 -11.71 4.57 -41.97
N THR A 244 -12.73 3.97 -42.59
CA THR A 244 -14.11 4.44 -42.53
C THR A 244 -14.98 3.56 -41.64
N ASP A 245 -16.07 4.13 -41.14
CA ASP A 245 -17.16 3.40 -40.51
C ASP A 245 -18.49 4.13 -40.78
N VAL A 246 -19.61 3.47 -40.52
CA VAL A 246 -20.96 4.01 -40.70
C VAL A 246 -21.37 4.80 -39.45
N SER A 247 -21.74 6.06 -39.62
CA SER A 247 -22.24 6.90 -38.55
C SER A 247 -23.60 6.42 -38.05
N ASP A 248 -23.75 6.30 -36.74
CA ASP A 248 -25.05 6.04 -36.09
C ASP A 248 -26.05 7.21 -36.25
N GLU A 249 -25.57 8.43 -36.53
CA GLU A 249 -26.42 9.63 -36.60
C GLU A 249 -27.17 9.74 -37.93
N ASP A 250 -26.51 9.42 -39.05
CA ASP A 250 -27.06 9.59 -40.40
C ASP A 250 -27.00 8.33 -41.27
N ASN A 251 -26.42 7.24 -40.77
CA ASN A 251 -26.28 5.96 -41.44
C ASN A 251 -25.49 6.07 -42.77
N THR A 252 -24.54 7.00 -42.83
CA THR A 252 -23.61 7.16 -43.95
C THR A 252 -22.16 6.89 -43.54
N GLU A 253 -21.32 6.59 -44.53
CA GLU A 253 -19.91 6.26 -44.32
C GLU A 253 -19.08 7.54 -44.14
N HIS A 254 -18.32 7.61 -43.05
CA HIS A 254 -17.40 8.72 -42.75
C HIS A 254 -16.01 8.19 -42.41
N VAL A 255 -15.00 9.05 -42.53
CA VAL A 255 -13.64 8.74 -42.09
C VAL A 255 -13.56 8.90 -40.58
N TYR A 256 -13.19 7.85 -39.86
CA TYR A 256 -13.06 7.87 -38.39
C TYR A 256 -11.64 7.57 -37.90
N GLY A 257 -10.80 6.98 -38.75
CA GLY A 257 -9.43 6.64 -38.40
C GLY A 257 -8.47 6.85 -39.57
N ILE A 258 -7.22 7.14 -39.22
CA ILE A 258 -6.09 7.19 -40.16
C ILE A 258 -5.10 6.11 -39.77
N LYS A 259 -4.84 5.17 -40.68
CA LYS A 259 -3.84 4.13 -40.51
C LYS A 259 -2.44 4.70 -40.76
N ILE A 260 -1.57 4.54 -39.77
CA ILE A 260 -0.17 5.03 -39.79
C ILE A 260 0.85 3.89 -39.72
N THR A 261 0.39 2.63 -39.73
CA THR A 261 1.19 1.40 -39.60
C THR A 261 2.45 1.39 -40.47
N ASP A 262 2.37 1.93 -41.69
CA ASP A 262 3.47 1.91 -42.67
C ASP A 262 4.47 3.06 -42.54
N SER A 263 4.23 3.99 -41.62
CA SER A 263 5.15 5.09 -41.31
C SER A 263 6.48 4.55 -40.78
N THR A 264 7.60 5.13 -41.21
CA THR A 264 8.92 4.79 -40.66
C THR A 264 9.01 5.12 -39.17
N LEU A 265 8.28 6.14 -38.71
CA LEU A 265 8.24 6.54 -37.30
C LEU A 265 7.64 5.46 -36.40
N VAL A 266 6.64 4.71 -36.89
CA VAL A 266 6.04 3.61 -36.13
C VAL A 266 7.07 2.49 -35.87
N LYS A 267 7.97 2.23 -36.83
CA LYS A 267 8.98 1.17 -36.72
C LYS A 267 10.07 1.47 -35.68
N ASP A 268 10.25 2.76 -35.37
CA ASP A 268 11.21 3.21 -34.38
C ASP A 268 10.63 3.22 -32.94
N LEU A 269 9.34 2.91 -32.78
CA LEU A 269 8.70 2.83 -31.47
C LEU A 269 9.07 1.51 -30.74
N PRO A 270 9.28 1.54 -29.41
CA PRO A 270 9.59 0.36 -28.61
C PRO A 270 8.34 -0.51 -28.34
N LEU A 271 7.69 -0.99 -29.40
CA LEU A 271 6.43 -1.76 -29.35
C LEU A 271 6.57 -3.12 -30.05
N GLY A 272 5.91 -4.14 -29.49
CA GLY A 272 5.87 -5.48 -30.08
C GLY A 272 4.94 -5.62 -31.29
N MET A 273 3.96 -4.72 -31.45
CA MET A 273 3.00 -4.68 -32.56
C MET A 273 2.89 -3.25 -33.07
N THR A 274 2.77 -3.09 -34.39
CA THR A 274 2.81 -1.79 -35.08
C THR A 274 1.55 -1.47 -35.87
N ASP A 275 0.51 -2.31 -35.83
CA ASP A 275 -0.77 -1.98 -36.46
C ASP A 275 -1.43 -0.83 -35.68
N MET A 276 -1.45 0.36 -36.27
CA MET A 276 -1.83 1.59 -35.60
C MET A 276 -2.79 2.39 -36.48
N ILE A 277 -4.01 2.52 -35.98
CA ILE A 277 -5.05 3.40 -36.50
C ILE A 277 -5.23 4.52 -35.48
N VAL A 278 -5.11 5.76 -35.94
CA VAL A 278 -5.23 6.96 -35.11
C VAL A 278 -6.62 7.56 -35.31
N SER A 279 -7.35 7.75 -34.21
CA SER A 279 -8.69 8.35 -34.20
C SER A 279 -8.76 9.51 -33.22
N LEU A 280 -9.55 10.54 -33.52
CA LEU A 280 -9.76 11.66 -32.60
C LEU A 280 -10.92 11.38 -31.66
N ARG A 281 -10.81 11.82 -30.41
CA ARG A 281 -11.95 11.84 -29.50
C ARG A 281 -12.90 13.00 -29.84
N GLY A 282 -14.21 12.76 -29.74
CA GLY A 282 -15.27 13.74 -30.04
C GLY A 282 -15.12 15.13 -29.40
N ASP A 283 -14.70 15.19 -28.13
CA ASP A 283 -14.61 16.42 -27.32
C ASP A 283 -13.17 16.90 -27.08
N THR A 284 -12.20 16.46 -27.90
CA THR A 284 -10.79 16.84 -27.77
C THR A 284 -10.59 18.35 -27.87
N LYS A 285 -9.72 18.91 -27.01
CA LYS A 285 -9.34 20.33 -27.03
C LYS A 285 -8.05 20.58 -27.81
N ASN A 286 -7.28 19.53 -28.08
CA ASN A 286 -5.98 19.60 -28.74
C ASN A 286 -6.05 19.12 -30.20
N LYS A 287 -7.17 19.33 -30.90
CA LYS A 287 -7.40 18.88 -32.28
C LYS A 287 -6.24 19.24 -33.21
N ASP A 288 -5.76 20.48 -33.18
CA ASP A 288 -4.69 20.94 -34.07
C ASP A 288 -3.37 20.17 -33.86
N LYS A 289 -3.01 19.91 -32.59
CA LYS A 289 -1.82 19.10 -32.27
C LYS A 289 -2.03 17.64 -32.64
N ALA A 290 -3.24 17.13 -32.49
CA ALA A 290 -3.55 15.77 -32.88
C ALA A 290 -3.45 15.57 -34.40
N VAL A 291 -3.96 16.52 -35.18
CA VAL A 291 -3.79 16.54 -36.65
C VAL A 291 -2.32 16.73 -37.04
N GLN A 292 -1.57 17.57 -36.32
CA GLN A 292 -0.13 17.71 -36.53
C GLN A 292 0.61 16.37 -36.36
N MET A 293 0.26 15.60 -35.32
CA MET A 293 0.81 14.25 -35.14
C MET A 293 0.45 13.35 -36.32
N MET A 294 -0.83 13.26 -36.70
CA MET A 294 -1.25 12.44 -37.84
C MET A 294 -0.48 12.79 -39.12
N LYS A 295 -0.33 14.09 -39.38
CA LYS A 295 0.43 14.62 -40.52
C LYS A 295 1.88 14.16 -40.51
N GLU A 296 2.58 14.31 -39.39
CA GLU A 296 3.99 13.90 -39.26
C GLU A 296 4.17 12.41 -39.56
N TYR A 297 3.27 11.56 -39.07
CA TYR A 297 3.32 10.12 -39.35
C TYR A 297 3.05 9.81 -40.83
N LEU A 298 2.07 10.48 -41.45
CA LEU A 298 1.74 10.30 -42.87
C LEU A 298 2.85 10.79 -43.80
N GLU A 299 3.51 11.92 -43.49
CA GLU A 299 4.64 12.45 -44.28
C GLU A 299 5.84 11.48 -44.30
N ASN A 300 5.94 10.62 -43.28
CA ASN A 300 6.97 9.60 -43.13
C ASN A 300 6.53 8.20 -43.60
N ILE A 301 5.44 8.08 -44.36
CA ILE A 301 5.11 6.86 -45.09
C ILE A 301 6.00 6.80 -46.34
N PRO A 302 6.78 5.72 -46.56
CA PRO A 302 7.57 5.56 -47.77
C PRO A 302 6.68 5.62 -49.01
N LYS A 303 6.91 6.60 -49.88
CA LYS A 303 6.24 6.62 -51.19
C LYS A 303 6.67 5.38 -51.97
N ALA A 304 5.70 4.63 -52.51
CA ALA A 304 5.99 3.53 -53.40
C ALA A 304 6.94 4.03 -54.50
N ALA A 305 8.04 3.31 -54.73
CA ALA A 305 8.98 3.64 -55.80
C ALA A 305 8.21 3.63 -57.13
N GLU A 306 8.15 4.79 -57.80
CA GLU A 306 7.66 4.90 -59.18
C GLU A 306 8.52 4.09 -60.16
#